data_AF-A0A832LJC6-F1
#
_entry.id   AF-A0A832LJC6-F1
#
_cell.length_a   1.000
_cell.length_b   1.000
_cell.length_c   1.000
_cell.angle_alpha   90.00
_cell.angle_beta   90.00
_cell.angle_gamma   90.00
#
_symmetry.space_group_name_H-M   'P 1'
#
loop_
_entity.id
_entity.type
_entity.pdbx_description
1 polymer ?
#
loop_
_entity_poly.entity_id
_entity_poly.type
_entity_poly.pdbx_seq_one_letter_code
_entity_poly.pdbx_strand_id
1 'polypeptide(L)'
;MFIRKFSSIFFVFAISLVFFSCSDEESVTNPSPNNSTAPLAKFSDIQVKVFNNCLGAQCHSSAGNQGGLTLEAGVAFNNLVGVQSVLFPQFKRVEAGNSSNSLIIKILKGDVNPRMPLNGSPLPAATIDSIAKWIDQGALNN
;
A
#
# COMPACT_ATOMS: atom_id res chain seq x y z
N MET A 1 -63.56 -4.71 46.25
CA MET A 1 -64.84 -4.27 45.66
C MET A 1 -64.97 -2.77 45.84
N PHE A 2 -64.67 -1.97 44.81
CA PHE A 2 -65.49 -0.84 44.37
C PHE A 2 -64.87 -0.22 43.11
N ILE A 3 -65.70 -0.21 42.07
CA ILE A 3 -65.55 0.44 40.77
C ILE A 3 -65.56 1.95 40.95
N ARG A 4 -64.90 2.70 40.04
CA ARG A 4 -65.35 3.96 39.39
C ARG A 4 -64.13 4.75 38.88
N LYS A 5 -64.12 5.41 37.73
CA LYS A 5 -64.88 5.38 36.48
C LYS A 5 -64.02 6.24 35.55
N PHE A 6 -63.92 5.83 34.30
CA PHE A 6 -63.24 6.53 33.21
C PHE A 6 -63.68 7.99 33.10
N SER A 7 -62.72 8.90 32.88
CA SER A 7 -62.97 10.12 32.11
C SER A 7 -62.04 10.11 30.91
N SER A 8 -62.66 9.94 29.74
CA SER A 8 -62.09 10.11 28.41
C SER A 8 -61.41 11.46 28.24
N ILE A 9 -60.41 11.51 27.36
CA ILE A 9 -60.33 12.34 26.14
C ILE A 9 -58.88 12.20 25.64
N PHE A 10 -58.62 11.26 24.71
CA PHE A 10 -58.51 11.50 23.27
C PHE A 10 -57.42 12.52 22.89
N PHE A 11 -56.20 12.02 22.69
CA PHE A 11 -55.25 12.51 21.68
C PHE A 11 -54.37 11.32 21.31
N VAL A 12 -54.81 10.48 20.37
CA VAL A 12 -54.54 10.58 18.93
C VAL A 12 -53.05 10.39 18.63
N PHE A 13 -52.78 9.24 17.99
CA PHE A 13 -51.64 8.86 17.16
C PHE A 13 -50.26 8.75 17.85
N ALA A 14 -49.79 7.53 18.14
CA ALA A 14 -49.18 6.61 17.17
C ALA A 14 -47.98 7.24 16.44
N ILE A 15 -46.77 6.90 16.87
CA ILE A 15 -45.86 6.01 16.12
C ILE A 15 -44.66 5.71 17.03
N SER A 16 -44.53 4.41 17.31
CA SER A 16 -43.34 3.80 17.87
C SER A 16 -42.22 3.87 16.83
N LEU A 17 -41.02 4.32 17.18
CA LEU A 17 -39.78 3.96 16.50
C LEU A 17 -38.57 4.22 17.43
N VAL A 18 -38.22 3.15 18.15
CA VAL A 18 -36.88 2.58 18.37
C VAL A 18 -35.69 3.53 18.63
N PHE A 19 -35.09 3.34 19.81
CA PHE A 19 -33.74 3.75 20.20
C PHE A 19 -32.66 3.25 19.25
N PHE A 20 -31.80 4.15 18.75
CA PHE A 20 -30.37 3.90 18.48
C PHE A 20 -29.70 5.27 18.26
N SER A 21 -29.32 5.94 19.34
CA SER A 21 -28.44 7.12 19.24
C SER A 21 -27.02 6.61 19.05
N CYS A 22 -26.55 6.54 17.80
CA CYS A 22 -25.13 6.40 17.50
C CYS A 22 -24.46 7.75 17.77
N SER A 23 -23.47 7.75 18.66
CA SER A 23 -22.46 8.81 18.69
C SER A 23 -21.38 8.44 17.67
N ASP A 24 -21.42 9.04 16.50
CA ASP A 24 -20.23 9.16 15.64
C ASP A 24 -19.66 10.55 15.84
N GLU A 25 -18.63 10.63 16.68
CA GLU A 25 -17.72 11.78 16.77
C GLU A 25 -16.74 11.65 15.61
N GLU A 26 -17.17 11.96 14.38
CA GLU A 26 -16.24 12.22 13.29
C GLU A 26 -15.75 13.65 13.44
N SER A 27 -14.59 13.80 14.10
CA SER A 27 -13.81 15.02 14.04
C SER A 27 -13.45 15.28 12.57
N VAL A 28 -14.23 16.11 11.90
CA VAL A 28 -13.87 16.70 10.62
C VAL A 28 -12.73 17.67 10.91
N THR A 29 -11.52 17.12 11.04
CA THR A 29 -10.31 17.90 10.86
C THR A 29 -10.17 18.11 9.35
N ASN A 30 -10.19 19.39 8.97
CA ASN A 30 -9.98 19.91 7.62
C ASN A 30 -9.08 19.01 6.75
N PRO A 31 -9.47 18.69 5.51
CA PRO A 31 -8.47 18.32 4.52
C PRO A 31 -7.63 19.56 4.22
N SER A 32 -6.49 19.67 4.92
CA SER A 32 -5.29 20.30 4.36
C SER A 32 -5.11 19.74 2.94
N PRO A 33 -4.67 20.54 1.94
CA PRO A 33 -4.45 20.03 0.59
C PRO A 33 -3.23 19.12 0.64
N ASN A 34 -3.42 17.86 1.06
CA ASN A 34 -2.42 16.84 0.90
C ASN A 34 -2.33 16.60 -0.60
N ASN A 35 -1.26 17.15 -1.17
CA ASN A 35 -0.83 16.92 -2.53
C ASN A 35 -1.11 15.46 -2.91
N SER A 36 -2.15 15.25 -3.72
CA SER A 36 -2.61 13.96 -4.17
C SER A 36 -1.50 13.33 -5.02
N THR A 37 -0.58 12.65 -4.34
CA THR A 37 0.33 11.72 -4.97
C THR A 37 -0.53 10.53 -5.35
N ALA A 38 -0.96 10.50 -6.61
CA ALA A 38 -1.63 9.34 -7.17
C ALA A 38 -0.85 8.07 -6.77
N PRO A 39 -1.53 6.99 -6.36
CA PRO A 39 -0.86 5.77 -5.91
C PRO A 39 0.12 5.29 -6.99
N LEU A 40 1.36 4.98 -6.60
CA LEU A 40 2.42 4.43 -7.47
C LEU A 40 2.12 2.97 -7.85
N ALA A 41 0.88 2.67 -8.23
CA ALA A 41 0.43 1.31 -8.54
C ALA A 41 0.69 0.93 -10.01
N LYS A 42 1.39 1.78 -10.76
CA LYS A 42 1.85 1.52 -12.13
C LYS A 42 3.36 1.36 -12.16
N PHE A 43 3.85 0.48 -13.03
CA PHE A 43 5.28 0.24 -13.15
C PHE A 43 6.04 1.49 -13.58
N SER A 44 5.50 2.24 -14.55
CA SER A 44 6.07 3.51 -15.03
C SER A 44 6.23 4.55 -13.92
N ASP A 45 5.24 4.68 -13.04
CA ASP A 45 5.29 5.55 -11.86
C ASP A 45 6.37 5.09 -10.87
N ILE A 46 6.45 3.78 -10.58
CA ILE A 46 7.47 3.20 -9.69
C ILE A 46 8.87 3.40 -10.29
N GLN A 47 9.03 3.21 -11.59
CA GLN A 47 10.30 3.40 -12.28
C GLN A 47 10.82 4.82 -12.05
N VAL A 48 9.98 5.83 -12.32
CA VAL A 48 10.38 7.24 -12.25
C VAL A 48 10.58 7.70 -10.81
N LYS A 49 9.66 7.34 -9.90
CA LYS A 49 9.64 7.90 -8.53
C LYS A 49 10.44 7.07 -7.53
N VAL A 50 10.78 5.82 -7.84
CA VAL A 50 11.53 4.94 -6.94
C VAL A 50 12.82 4.45 -7.61
N PHE A 51 12.73 3.69 -8.70
CA PHE A 51 13.89 2.95 -9.23
C PHE A 51 14.99 3.85 -9.78
N ASN A 52 14.63 5.01 -10.36
CA ASN A 52 15.62 5.98 -10.82
C ASN A 52 16.49 6.53 -9.66
N ASN A 53 16.00 6.50 -8.42
CA ASN A 53 16.76 6.90 -7.23
C ASN A 53 17.67 5.78 -6.71
N CYS A 54 17.61 4.58 -7.30
CA CYS A 54 18.42 3.41 -6.93
C CYS A 54 19.64 3.21 -7.83
N LEU A 55 19.84 4.07 -8.84
CA LEU A 55 20.84 3.91 -9.92
C LEU A 55 22.23 4.46 -9.58
N GLY A 56 22.55 4.69 -8.30
CA GLY A 56 23.88 5.17 -7.90
C GLY A 56 24.99 4.33 -8.54
N ALA A 57 26.15 4.94 -8.80
CA ALA A 57 27.22 4.37 -9.63
C ALA A 57 27.70 2.96 -9.23
N GLN A 58 27.36 2.50 -8.02
CA GLN A 58 27.72 1.19 -7.48
C GLN A 58 26.51 0.39 -6.95
N CYS A 59 25.27 0.74 -7.33
CA CYS A 59 24.06 0.15 -6.72
C CYS A 59 23.25 -0.70 -7.71
N HIS A 60 22.37 -0.10 -8.51
CA HIS A 60 21.51 -0.85 -9.43
C HIS A 60 21.45 -0.25 -10.84
N SER A 61 22.60 0.18 -11.36
CA SER A 61 22.80 0.64 -12.74
C SER A 61 23.56 -0.40 -13.57
N SER A 62 23.74 -0.12 -14.86
CA SER A 62 24.64 -0.87 -15.73
C SER A 62 26.10 -0.77 -15.27
N ALA A 63 26.48 0.37 -14.69
CA ALA A 63 27.81 0.60 -14.12
C ALA A 63 27.98 -0.07 -12.74
N GLY A 64 26.90 -0.24 -11.98
CA GLY A 64 26.89 -0.86 -10.66
C GLY A 64 25.72 -1.83 -10.53
N ASN A 65 25.98 -3.12 -10.71
CA ASN A 65 24.97 -4.18 -10.81
C ASN A 65 24.89 -5.02 -9.52
N GLN A 66 24.67 -4.38 -8.36
CA GLN A 66 24.67 -5.09 -7.07
C GLN A 66 23.54 -6.12 -7.01
N GLY A 67 23.87 -7.29 -6.47
CA GLY A 67 22.95 -8.43 -6.47
C GLY A 67 22.55 -8.91 -7.87
N GLY A 68 23.33 -8.54 -8.90
CA GLY A 68 23.05 -8.85 -10.31
C GLY A 68 21.77 -8.18 -10.81
N LEU A 69 21.34 -7.07 -10.21
CA LEU A 69 20.16 -6.31 -10.60
C LEU A 69 20.49 -4.91 -11.15
N THR A 70 20.06 -4.65 -12.39
CA THR A 70 19.99 -3.31 -12.99
C THR A 70 18.54 -2.85 -13.08
N LEU A 71 18.28 -1.65 -12.57
CA LEU A 71 16.97 -0.99 -12.47
C LEU A 71 16.79 0.18 -13.46
N GLU A 72 17.68 0.31 -14.44
CA GLU A 72 17.58 1.33 -15.48
C GLU A 72 16.29 1.14 -16.30
N ALA A 73 15.71 2.26 -16.73
CA ALA A 73 14.55 2.26 -17.58
C ALA A 73 14.82 1.46 -18.87
N GLY A 74 13.84 0.68 -19.31
CA GLY A 74 13.95 -0.21 -20.46
C GLY A 74 14.39 -1.64 -20.11
N VAL A 75 15.11 -1.87 -19.01
CA VAL A 75 15.55 -3.21 -18.59
C VAL A 75 14.97 -3.65 -17.23
N ALA A 76 14.60 -2.70 -16.36
CA ALA A 76 14.17 -2.98 -14.99
C ALA A 76 13.02 -4.00 -14.89
N PHE A 77 11.99 -3.89 -15.72
CA PHE A 77 10.83 -4.79 -15.67
C PHE A 77 11.24 -6.25 -15.86
N ASN A 78 11.98 -6.53 -16.94
CA ASN A 78 12.45 -7.87 -17.29
C ASN A 78 13.49 -8.40 -16.29
N ASN A 79 14.20 -7.52 -15.59
CA ASN A 79 15.14 -7.91 -14.54
C ASN A 79 14.48 -8.19 -13.18
N LEU A 80 13.22 -7.78 -12.98
CA LEU A 80 12.49 -7.89 -11.72
C LEU A 80 11.42 -8.97 -11.77
N VAL A 81 10.48 -8.87 -12.72
CA VAL A 81 9.24 -9.63 -12.69
C VAL A 81 9.47 -11.07 -13.12
N GLY A 82 9.15 -12.01 -12.24
CA GLY A 82 9.33 -13.44 -12.49
C GLY A 82 10.76 -13.96 -12.34
N VAL A 83 11.74 -13.07 -12.15
CA VAL A 83 13.18 -13.39 -12.08
C VAL A 83 13.58 -13.88 -10.70
N GLN A 84 14.34 -14.98 -10.65
CA GLN A 84 14.88 -15.52 -9.41
C GLN A 84 15.97 -14.59 -8.84
N SER A 85 15.97 -14.36 -7.52
CA SER A 85 17.05 -13.61 -6.90
C SER A 85 18.34 -14.43 -6.84
N VAL A 86 19.47 -13.78 -7.14
CA VAL A 86 20.81 -14.37 -7.01
C VAL A 86 21.22 -14.51 -5.55
N LEU A 87 20.91 -13.49 -4.73
CA LEU A 87 21.32 -13.45 -3.31
C LEU A 87 20.36 -14.19 -2.39
N PHE A 88 19.09 -14.34 -2.79
CA PHE A 88 18.07 -15.05 -2.03
C PHE A 88 17.33 -16.04 -2.94
N PRO A 89 17.93 -17.19 -3.27
CA PRO A 89 17.40 -18.14 -4.26
C PRO A 89 16.04 -18.77 -3.91
N GLN A 90 15.53 -18.56 -2.70
CA GLN A 90 14.18 -18.95 -2.31
C GLN A 90 13.09 -17.96 -2.74
N PHE A 91 13.45 -16.75 -3.18
CA PHE A 91 12.49 -15.70 -3.55
C PHE A 91 12.72 -15.19 -4.97
N LYS A 92 11.61 -14.98 -5.70
CA LYS A 92 11.65 -14.13 -6.88
C LYS A 92 11.86 -12.68 -6.47
N ARG A 93 12.55 -11.90 -7.32
CA ARG A 93 12.71 -10.45 -7.13
C ARG A 93 11.35 -9.77 -7.02
N VAL A 94 10.48 -10.07 -7.99
CA VAL A 94 9.03 -9.80 -7.96
C VAL A 94 8.28 -11.07 -8.38
N GLU A 95 7.38 -11.53 -7.52
CA GLU A 95 6.41 -12.59 -7.80
C GLU A 95 5.04 -11.93 -8.06
N ALA A 96 4.63 -11.88 -9.32
CA ALA A 96 3.35 -11.28 -9.71
C ALA A 96 2.18 -11.94 -8.96
N GLY A 97 1.32 -11.10 -8.37
CA GLY A 97 0.19 -11.53 -7.56
C GLY A 97 0.54 -11.91 -6.11
N ASN A 98 1.80 -11.82 -5.70
CA ASN A 98 2.24 -12.20 -4.35
C ASN A 98 3.33 -11.26 -3.81
N SER A 99 2.93 -10.06 -3.37
CA SER A 99 3.83 -9.08 -2.77
C SER A 99 4.49 -9.62 -1.49
N SER A 100 3.78 -10.43 -0.70
CA SER A 100 4.28 -11.01 0.54
C SER A 100 5.46 -11.96 0.35
N ASN A 101 5.53 -12.66 -0.78
CA ASN A 101 6.65 -13.56 -1.12
C ASN A 101 7.73 -12.89 -1.97
N SER A 102 7.47 -11.68 -2.50
CA SER A 102 8.40 -10.94 -3.35
C SER A 102 9.58 -10.38 -2.57
N LEU A 103 10.81 -10.64 -3.03
CA LEU A 103 12.03 -10.19 -2.35
C LEU A 103 12.08 -8.67 -2.23
N ILE A 104 11.64 -7.92 -3.24
CA ILE A 104 11.70 -6.45 -3.21
C ILE A 104 10.98 -5.88 -1.98
N ILE A 105 9.85 -6.45 -1.56
CA ILE A 105 9.13 -6.00 -0.38
C ILE A 105 9.91 -6.32 0.90
N LYS A 106 10.44 -7.55 1.00
CA LYS A 106 11.24 -8.01 2.15
C LYS A 106 12.49 -7.14 2.34
N ILE A 107 13.21 -6.84 1.25
CA ILE A 107 14.41 -6.00 1.27
C ILE A 107 14.09 -4.55 1.65
N LEU A 108 12.97 -3.98 1.16
CA LEU A 108 12.60 -2.60 1.48
C LEU A 108 12.11 -2.44 2.93
N LYS A 109 11.41 -3.46 3.45
CA LYS A 109 10.97 -3.52 4.86
C LYS A 109 12.10 -3.82 5.84
N GLY A 110 13.19 -4.43 5.36
CA GLY A 110 14.31 -4.86 6.20
C GLY A 110 14.09 -6.22 6.87
N ASP A 111 13.17 -7.02 6.34
CA ASP A 111 12.93 -8.41 6.79
C ASP A 111 14.12 -9.32 6.45
N VAL A 112 14.93 -8.91 5.47
CA VAL A 112 16.21 -9.52 5.09
C VAL A 112 17.29 -8.46 5.00
N ASN A 113 18.55 -8.88 5.17
CA ASN A 113 19.70 -7.98 5.19
C ASN A 113 20.63 -8.16 3.97
N PRO A 114 21.22 -7.07 3.44
CA PRO A 114 21.00 -5.69 3.86
C PRO A 114 19.64 -5.13 3.39
N ARG A 115 19.07 -4.20 4.15
CA ARG A 115 17.91 -3.39 3.75
C ARG A 115 18.30 -2.42 2.65
N MET A 116 17.41 -2.18 1.68
CA MET A 116 17.56 -1.07 0.71
C MET A 116 16.59 0.10 1.00
N PRO A 117 17.03 1.37 0.87
CA PRO A 117 18.37 1.81 0.47
C PRO A 117 19.46 1.52 1.51
N LEU A 118 20.63 1.07 1.05
CA LEU A 118 21.77 0.76 1.93
C LEU A 118 22.30 2.04 2.57
N ASN A 119 22.47 2.03 3.90
CA ASN A 119 22.93 3.19 4.69
C ASN A 119 22.11 4.48 4.46
N GLY A 120 20.89 4.34 3.93
CA GLY A 120 19.97 5.45 3.67
C GLY A 120 18.72 5.37 4.54
N SER A 121 17.93 6.45 4.50
CA SER A 121 16.61 6.47 5.10
C SER A 121 15.71 5.41 4.46
N PRO A 122 14.82 4.75 5.25
CA PRO A 122 13.78 3.91 4.69
C PRO A 122 12.96 4.66 3.64
N LEU A 123 12.44 3.93 2.64
CA LEU A 123 11.35 4.47 1.84
C LEU A 123 10.10 4.68 2.73
N PRO A 124 9.27 5.70 2.44
CA PRO A 124 7.99 5.86 3.13
C PRO A 124 7.12 4.62 3.01
N ALA A 125 6.40 4.25 4.08
CA ALA A 125 5.52 3.08 4.09
C ALA A 125 4.53 3.09 2.91
N ALA A 126 3.89 4.23 2.64
CA ALA A 126 2.97 4.39 1.51
C ALA A 126 3.60 4.13 0.13
N THR A 127 4.91 4.35 -0.02
CA THR A 127 5.65 4.00 -1.25
C THR A 127 5.81 2.48 -1.37
N ILE A 128 6.20 1.82 -0.26
CA ILE A 128 6.33 0.35 -0.23
C ILE A 128 4.97 -0.31 -0.47
N ASP A 129 3.89 0.22 0.12
CA ASP A 129 2.52 -0.28 -0.06
C ASP A 129 2.03 -0.10 -1.51
N SER A 130 2.43 0.98 -2.18
CA SER A 130 2.11 1.18 -3.60
C SER A 130 2.82 0.15 -4.48
N ILE A 131 4.09 -0.17 -4.18
CA ILE A 131 4.84 -1.23 -4.87
C ILE A 131 4.18 -2.58 -4.61
N ALA A 132 3.81 -2.88 -3.36
CA ALA A 132 3.12 -4.11 -3.00
C ALA A 132 1.80 -4.25 -3.77
N LYS A 133 1.01 -3.18 -3.83
CA LYS A 133 -0.24 -3.13 -4.60
C LYS A 133 -0.03 -3.39 -6.09
N TRP A 134 0.99 -2.78 -6.70
CA TRP A 134 1.34 -3.06 -8.10
C TRP A 134 1.67 -4.55 -8.32
N ILE A 135 2.44 -5.16 -7.40
CA ILE A 135 2.76 -6.58 -7.45
C ILE A 135 1.50 -7.43 -7.33
N ASP A 136 0.65 -7.15 -6.34
CA ASP A 136 -0.59 -7.91 -6.08
C ASP A 136 -1.61 -7.77 -7.22
N GLN A 137 -1.55 -6.67 -7.98
CA GLN A 137 -2.33 -6.47 -9.21
C GLN A 137 -1.74 -7.19 -10.44
N GLY A 138 -0.74 -8.06 -10.24
CA GLY A 138 -0.14 -8.88 -11.30
C GLY A 138 1.15 -8.31 -11.89
N ALA A 139 1.76 -7.31 -11.25
CA ALA A 139 3.03 -6.71 -11.68
C ALA A 139 3.04 -6.32 -13.18
N LEU A 140 2.01 -5.60 -13.62
CA LEU A 140 1.83 -5.21 -15.02
C LEU A 140 2.90 -4.20 -15.48
N ASN A 141 3.33 -4.29 -16.73
CA ASN A 141 4.22 -3.30 -17.34
C ASN A 141 3.38 -2.13 -17.91
N ASN A 142 3.03 -1.15 -17.07
CA ASN A 142 2.03 -0.12 -17.36
C ASN A 142 2.35 1.28 -16.83
#